data_AF-A0A7C4E4T0-F1
#
_entry.id   AF-A0A7C4E4T0-F1
#
_cell.length_a   1.000
_cell.length_b   1.000
_cell.length_c   1.000
_cell.angle_alpha   90.00
_cell.angle_beta   90.00
_cell.angle_gamma   90.00
#
_symmetry.space_group_name_H-M   'P 1'
#
loop_
_entity.id
_entity.type
_entity.pdbx_description
1 polymer ?
#
loop_
_entity_poly.entity_id
_entity_poly.type
_entity_poly.pdbx_seq_one_letter_code
_entity_poly.pdbx_strand_id
1 'polypeptide(L)'
;MPADLGLSSGRSAAFSRCAGPRLAYVLARPLGSGPRSPPHSAPAAAVPTDNSLCREERIAMGMQTKFLLDESRMPKAWYNIQADLPKPLPPVLHPGTLKPIGPDDLAPLFPLALIAQEVSTEREIEIPEPVRDVYRLWRPSPLYRAHGLEKALGTPARIFYKYEGVSPAGSHKPNTAVPQAFYNKEAGVKRLTTETGAGQWGTALAFAGALFGLEVTIFQVRVSYDQKPYRRAVMQTYGARCVPSPSTETEYGRSVLAKQPDHPGSLGIAISEAVEVAAQRASTSSNLPAYSVIAVTDAAQRARLAELCGKQAHIAQAPLFLAWCADLARLERVCALRGYTQVTRYVENFLIAALDAAIAAQNAALAAESLGLGICYIGSIRNNPREVIELLGVPRLVFPIVGMTVGYPAQPPPLRPRLPLEAILHRERYNANQDDALHAYDRAMAATGIYNQRQVPVPGKPNEMEDYGWLEHTARRISQTARAFLRELNTPFSRSRNFCPFCVPWG
;
A
#
# COMPACT_ATOMS: atom_id res chain seq x y z
N MET A 1 0.67 -31.27 -67.53
CA MET A 1 1.15 -30.14 -66.71
C MET A 1 0.32 -30.12 -65.43
N PRO A 2 0.96 -30.19 -64.26
CA PRO A 2 0.35 -30.56 -62.97
C PRO A 2 -0.29 -29.33 -62.29
N ALA A 3 -1.03 -29.40 -61.17
CA ALA A 3 -1.03 -30.36 -60.09
C ALA A 3 -2.36 -30.43 -59.32
N ASP A 4 -2.55 -31.60 -58.72
CA ASP A 4 -3.63 -32.08 -57.87
C ASP A 4 -3.72 -31.49 -56.45
N LEU A 5 -4.96 -31.55 -55.95
CA LEU A 5 -5.44 -31.95 -54.62
C LEU A 5 -4.46 -32.11 -53.43
N GLY A 6 -4.85 -31.51 -52.30
CA GLY A 6 -5.10 -32.27 -51.07
C GLY A 6 -4.05 -32.30 -49.94
N LEU A 7 -4.58 -32.04 -48.73
CA LEU A 7 -4.18 -32.53 -47.40
C LEU A 7 -3.17 -31.74 -46.53
N SER A 8 -3.73 -31.30 -45.40
CA SER A 8 -3.22 -31.32 -44.02
C SER A 8 -1.74 -31.03 -43.75
N SER A 9 -1.47 -29.99 -42.97
CA SER A 9 -0.45 -30.04 -41.92
C SER A 9 -0.68 -28.93 -40.88
N GLY A 10 -0.55 -29.31 -39.61
CA GLY A 10 -0.66 -28.40 -38.49
C GLY A 10 0.40 -27.30 -38.51
N ARG A 11 0.06 -26.15 -37.94
CA ARG A 11 1.02 -25.12 -37.59
C ARG A 11 0.88 -24.76 -36.11
N SER A 12 1.78 -25.38 -35.35
CA SER A 12 2.58 -24.79 -34.27
C SER A 12 2.28 -23.32 -33.97
N ALA A 13 1.72 -23.06 -32.78
CA ALA A 13 1.72 -21.75 -32.17
C ALA A 13 3.17 -21.39 -31.78
N ALA A 14 3.72 -20.38 -32.45
CA ALA A 14 5.01 -19.81 -32.15
C ALA A 14 4.99 -19.14 -30.77
N PHE A 15 5.64 -19.78 -29.79
CA PHE A 15 6.03 -19.11 -28.54
C PHE A 15 7.17 -18.14 -28.84
N SER A 16 6.87 -16.84 -28.83
CA SER A 16 7.86 -15.78 -28.88
C SER A 16 8.70 -15.81 -27.59
N ARG A 17 9.98 -16.17 -27.73
CA ARG A 17 10.99 -16.09 -26.68
C ARG A 17 11.36 -14.62 -26.47
N CYS A 18 10.93 -14.01 -25.37
CA CYS A 18 11.58 -12.82 -24.85
C CYS A 18 12.87 -13.23 -24.12
N ALA A 19 14.01 -12.94 -24.75
CA ALA A 19 15.33 -13.05 -24.17
C ALA A 19 15.56 -11.88 -23.19
N GLY A 20 15.78 -12.20 -21.91
CA GLY A 20 16.35 -11.29 -20.91
C GLY A 20 17.83 -11.63 -20.67
N PRO A 21 18.70 -10.64 -20.43
CA PRO A 21 20.14 -10.85 -20.43
C PRO A 21 20.62 -11.67 -19.22
N ARG A 22 21.42 -12.69 -19.49
CA ARG A 22 22.24 -13.41 -18.51
C ARG A 22 23.41 -12.51 -18.10
N LEU A 23 23.50 -12.14 -16.83
CA LEU A 23 24.78 -11.77 -16.20
C LEU A 23 24.97 -12.60 -14.93
N ALA A 24 25.87 -13.57 -15.04
CA ALA A 24 26.49 -14.24 -13.91
C ALA A 24 27.77 -13.46 -13.56
N TYR A 25 27.87 -12.89 -12.36
CA TYR A 25 29.14 -12.40 -11.84
C TYR A 25 29.78 -13.50 -10.98
N VAL A 26 30.85 -14.08 -11.53
CA VAL A 26 31.84 -14.88 -10.82
C VAL A 26 32.81 -13.90 -10.17
N LEU A 27 32.91 -13.89 -8.85
CA LEU A 27 33.95 -13.15 -8.12
C LEU A 27 35.25 -13.94 -8.21
N ALA A 28 36.15 -13.54 -9.12
CA ALA A 28 37.55 -13.96 -9.12
C ALA A 28 38.41 -12.87 -8.45
N ARG A 29 39.21 -13.25 -7.45
CA ARG A 29 40.23 -12.41 -6.82
C ARG A 29 41.39 -12.12 -7.81
N PRO A 30 42.05 -10.96 -7.72
CA PRO A 30 43.21 -10.65 -8.55
C PRO A 30 44.49 -11.24 -7.93
N LEU A 31 45.29 -11.93 -8.73
CA LEU A 31 46.70 -12.17 -8.44
C LEU A 31 47.53 -11.45 -9.52
N GLY A 32 48.43 -10.59 -9.07
CA GLY A 32 49.24 -9.72 -9.91
C GLY A 32 50.22 -10.47 -10.80
N SER A 33 50.41 -9.95 -12.00
CA SER A 33 51.36 -10.40 -13.00
C SER A 33 52.74 -9.76 -12.78
N GLY A 34 53.75 -10.57 -12.48
CA GLY A 34 55.17 -10.29 -12.74
C GLY A 34 55.72 -11.33 -13.73
N PRO A 35 56.66 -11.02 -14.64
CA PRO A 35 57.01 -11.91 -15.75
C PRO A 35 58.29 -12.73 -15.52
N ARG A 36 58.44 -13.82 -16.32
CA ARG A 36 59.67 -14.62 -16.69
C ARG A 36 59.97 -15.82 -15.76
N SER A 37 60.34 -17.05 -16.17
CA SER A 37 60.75 -17.77 -17.41
C SER A 37 60.61 -19.32 -17.17
N PRO A 38 60.71 -20.23 -18.18
CA PRO A 38 60.51 -21.68 -18.01
C PRO A 38 61.88 -22.46 -17.95
N PRO A 39 61.95 -23.81 -18.00
CA PRO A 39 62.28 -24.68 -16.86
C PRO A 39 63.60 -25.47 -17.02
N HIS A 40 64.08 -26.11 -15.94
CA HIS A 40 65.10 -27.17 -16.00
C HIS A 40 64.66 -28.43 -15.27
N SER A 41 65.27 -29.55 -15.68
CA SER A 41 64.76 -30.91 -15.82
C SER A 41 65.25 -31.93 -14.76
N ALA A 42 64.46 -33.01 -14.61
CA ALA A 42 64.81 -34.42 -14.28
C ALA A 42 65.00 -34.84 -12.79
N PRO A 43 64.97 -36.15 -12.44
CA PRO A 43 63.90 -37.15 -12.67
C PRO A 43 63.55 -38.05 -11.43
N ALA A 44 62.38 -38.69 -11.52
CA ALA A 44 61.91 -40.01 -11.04
C ALA A 44 62.35 -40.63 -9.68
N ALA A 45 61.35 -41.06 -8.88
CA ALA A 45 61.36 -42.35 -8.18
C ALA A 45 59.91 -42.83 -7.95
N ALA A 46 59.60 -44.06 -8.39
CA ALA A 46 58.31 -44.71 -8.21
C ALA A 46 58.27 -45.49 -6.88
N VAL A 47 57.14 -45.44 -6.18
CA VAL A 47 56.82 -46.25 -4.99
C VAL A 47 55.37 -46.78 -5.15
N PRO A 48 55.07 -48.04 -4.79
CA PRO A 48 53.99 -48.80 -5.39
C PRO A 48 52.60 -48.47 -4.82
N THR A 49 51.60 -48.62 -5.69
CA THR A 49 50.18 -48.48 -5.42
C THR A 49 49.65 -49.68 -4.64
N ASP A 50 49.39 -49.50 -3.36
CA ASP A 50 48.32 -50.26 -2.69
C ASP A 50 47.24 -49.28 -2.23
N ASN A 51 46.19 -49.20 -3.03
CA ASN A 51 45.04 -48.32 -2.82
C ASN A 51 43.74 -49.14 -2.76
N SER A 52 43.85 -50.46 -2.51
CA SER A 52 42.76 -51.40 -2.65
C SER A 52 41.87 -51.51 -1.40
N LEU A 53 42.36 -51.11 -0.23
CA LEU A 53 41.63 -51.25 1.04
C LEU A 53 40.95 -49.96 1.55
N CYS A 54 41.09 -48.82 0.86
CA CYS A 54 40.51 -47.53 1.29
C CYS A 54 39.22 -47.13 0.54
N ARG A 55 38.76 -47.94 -0.41
CA ARG A 55 37.64 -47.58 -1.30
C ARG A 55 36.30 -48.15 -0.84
N GLU A 56 36.29 -49.35 -0.25
CA GLU A 56 35.06 -50.01 0.19
C GLU A 56 34.54 -49.47 1.54
N GLU A 57 35.41 -49.14 2.49
CA GLU A 57 34.99 -48.51 3.75
C GLU A 57 34.49 -47.06 3.57
N ARG A 58 34.97 -46.33 2.55
CA ARG A 58 34.44 -44.99 2.19
C ARG A 58 33.07 -45.03 1.51
N ILE A 59 32.65 -46.18 0.99
CA ILE A 59 31.32 -46.36 0.40
C ILE A 59 30.27 -46.59 1.49
N ALA A 60 30.68 -47.04 2.69
CA ALA A 60 29.79 -47.35 3.80
C ALA A 60 29.44 -46.14 4.72
N MET A 61 30.20 -45.03 4.66
CA MET A 61 29.73 -43.73 5.20
C MET A 61 28.75 -43.11 4.20
N GLY A 62 27.53 -43.66 4.23
CA GLY A 62 26.47 -43.43 3.26
C GLY A 62 26.29 -41.98 2.87
N MET A 63 26.11 -41.73 1.57
CA MET A 63 25.87 -40.42 0.98
C MET A 63 24.64 -39.75 1.62
N GLN A 64 24.85 -39.03 2.73
CA GLN A 64 23.80 -38.43 3.52
C GLN A 64 22.90 -37.55 2.63
N THR A 65 21.63 -37.93 2.53
CA THR A 65 20.64 -37.24 1.67
C THR A 65 19.89 -36.16 2.44
N LYS A 66 19.64 -36.37 3.73
CA LYS A 66 18.84 -35.46 4.57
C LYS A 66 19.65 -35.00 5.78
N PHE A 67 19.65 -33.70 6.00
CA PHE A 67 20.34 -33.00 7.08
C PHE A 67 19.29 -32.29 7.92
N LEU A 68 19.07 -32.80 9.13
CA LEU A 68 18.14 -32.26 10.11
C LEU A 68 18.89 -31.43 11.14
N LEU A 69 18.26 -30.35 11.58
CA LEU A 69 18.75 -29.51 12.67
C LEU A 69 17.74 -29.63 13.82
N ASP A 70 18.25 -29.91 15.02
CA ASP A 70 17.44 -29.99 16.23
C ASP A 70 16.79 -28.64 16.57
N GLU A 71 15.60 -28.68 17.18
CA GLU A 71 14.84 -27.50 17.58
C GLU A 71 15.58 -26.64 18.61
N SER A 72 16.41 -27.24 19.48
CA SER A 72 17.27 -26.51 20.42
C SER A 72 18.30 -25.61 19.73
N ARG A 73 18.59 -25.89 18.45
CA ARG A 73 19.52 -25.13 17.62
C ARG A 73 18.81 -24.15 16.68
N MET A 74 17.50 -23.97 16.82
CA MET A 74 16.76 -22.95 16.08
C MET A 74 17.31 -21.56 16.42
N PRO A 75 17.51 -20.67 15.42
CA PRO A 75 17.93 -19.30 15.69
C PRO A 75 16.96 -18.58 16.64
N LYS A 76 17.53 -17.75 17.53
CA LYS A 76 16.76 -16.92 18.47
C LYS A 76 16.55 -15.49 17.97
N ALA A 77 17.23 -15.10 16.90
CA ALA A 77 17.12 -13.80 16.26
C ALA A 77 16.94 -13.95 14.74
N TRP A 78 16.19 -13.04 14.13
CA TRP A 78 16.26 -12.79 12.70
C TRP A 78 17.52 -12.00 12.38
N TYR A 79 18.17 -12.35 11.28
CA TYR A 79 19.32 -11.62 10.77
C TYR A 79 18.85 -10.55 9.77
N ASN A 80 19.28 -9.31 9.99
CA ASN A 80 19.01 -8.18 9.12
C ASN A 80 20.26 -7.84 8.30
N ILE A 81 20.17 -8.08 7.00
CA ILE A 81 21.30 -7.87 6.08
C ILE A 81 21.72 -6.40 5.97
N GLN A 82 20.84 -5.44 6.29
CA GLN A 82 21.17 -4.01 6.24
C GLN A 82 22.39 -3.64 7.10
N ALA A 83 22.63 -4.36 8.19
CA ALA A 83 23.77 -4.14 9.07
C ALA A 83 25.13 -4.49 8.44
N ASP A 84 25.13 -5.27 7.35
CA ASP A 84 26.34 -5.78 6.70
C ASP A 84 26.48 -5.36 5.24
N LEU A 85 25.49 -4.64 4.69
CA LEU A 85 25.60 -4.15 3.33
C LEU A 85 26.70 -3.06 3.24
N PRO A 86 27.54 -3.09 2.19
CA PRO A 86 28.63 -2.12 2.04
C PRO A 86 28.14 -0.68 1.86
N LYS A 87 26.87 -0.51 1.47
CA LYS A 87 26.11 0.74 1.49
C LYS A 87 24.69 0.40 1.92
N PRO A 88 24.01 1.29 2.67
CA PRO A 88 22.60 1.10 3.00
C PRO A 88 21.77 0.84 1.75
N LEU A 89 20.75 -0.02 1.83
CA LEU A 89 19.78 -0.13 0.74
C LEU A 89 19.21 1.25 0.44
N PRO A 90 18.92 1.55 -0.83
CA PRO A 90 18.09 2.68 -1.18
C PRO A 90 16.83 2.61 -0.29
N PRO A 91 16.53 3.69 0.45
CA PRO A 91 15.39 3.67 1.34
C PRO A 91 14.14 3.39 0.51
N VAL A 92 13.20 2.64 1.09
CA VAL A 92 11.88 2.48 0.47
C VAL A 92 11.32 3.88 0.32
N LEU A 93 10.99 4.24 -0.91
CA LEU A 93 10.54 5.56 -1.21
C LEU A 93 9.04 5.59 -1.04
N HIS A 94 8.55 6.59 -0.31
CA HIS A 94 7.12 6.84 -0.21
C HIS A 94 6.63 6.98 -1.64
N PRO A 95 5.68 6.17 -2.08
CA PRO A 95 5.43 6.05 -3.50
C PRO A 95 4.70 7.29 -4.05
N GLY A 96 3.96 7.99 -3.18
CA GLY A 96 3.75 9.44 -3.20
C GLY A 96 5.07 10.21 -3.27
N THR A 97 5.61 10.61 -2.11
CA THR A 97 6.68 11.62 -1.94
C THR A 97 8.08 11.27 -2.46
N LEU A 98 8.31 10.13 -3.12
CA LEU A 98 9.61 9.49 -3.50
C LEU A 98 10.82 9.80 -2.60
N LYS A 99 10.55 10.16 -1.36
CA LYS A 99 11.49 10.38 -0.29
C LYS A 99 11.50 9.10 0.54
N PRO A 100 12.58 8.85 1.30
CA PRO A 100 12.60 7.76 2.26
C PRO A 100 11.31 7.77 3.10
N ILE A 101 10.56 6.67 3.14
CA ILE A 101 9.41 6.53 4.04
C ILE A 101 9.89 6.67 5.49
N GLY A 102 9.10 7.34 6.31
CA GLY A 102 9.26 7.39 7.76
C GLY A 102 8.28 6.46 8.48
N PRO A 103 8.44 6.27 9.80
CA PRO A 103 7.52 5.47 10.61
C PRO A 103 6.05 5.90 10.48
N ASP A 104 5.78 7.20 10.41
CA ASP A 104 4.42 7.74 10.31
C ASP A 104 3.71 7.37 8.99
N ASP A 105 4.47 7.15 7.91
CA ASP A 105 3.93 6.72 6.62
C ASP A 105 3.43 5.27 6.66
N LEU A 106 3.97 4.47 7.59
CA LEU A 106 3.63 3.06 7.77
C LEU A 106 2.60 2.83 8.89
N ALA A 107 2.47 3.77 9.84
CA ALA A 107 1.57 3.70 11.01
C ALA A 107 0.09 3.39 10.69
N PRO A 108 -0.47 3.83 9.55
CA PRO A 108 -1.84 3.46 9.17
C PRO A 108 -2.01 1.98 8.81
N LEU A 109 -0.93 1.29 8.43
CA LEU A 109 -0.95 -0.09 7.94
C LEU A 109 -0.44 -1.09 8.95
N PHE A 110 0.59 -0.68 9.67
CA PHE A 110 1.35 -1.56 10.51
C PHE A 110 1.41 -1.02 11.93
N PRO A 111 1.30 -1.88 12.95
CA PRO A 111 1.64 -1.48 14.30
C PRO A 111 3.11 -1.05 14.40
N LEU A 112 3.40 -0.13 15.32
CA LEU A 112 4.74 0.43 15.54
C LEU A 112 5.84 -0.63 15.66
N ALA A 113 5.53 -1.81 16.23
CA ALA A 113 6.49 -2.91 16.35
C ALA A 113 6.96 -3.47 14.99
N LEU A 114 6.07 -3.54 13.99
CA LEU A 114 6.44 -3.96 12.63
C LEU A 114 7.18 -2.86 11.89
N ILE A 115 6.79 -1.61 12.12
CA ILE A 115 7.45 -0.43 11.53
C ILE A 115 8.89 -0.31 12.01
N ALA A 116 9.10 -0.47 13.32
CA ALA A 116 10.42 -0.45 13.93
C ALA A 116 11.36 -1.51 13.31
N GLN A 117 10.83 -2.68 12.95
CA GLN A 117 11.60 -3.73 12.27
C GLN A 117 11.98 -3.34 10.84
N GLU A 118 11.06 -2.75 10.08
CA GLU A 118 11.30 -2.33 8.69
C GLU A 118 12.43 -1.29 8.57
N VAL A 119 12.52 -0.38 9.55
CA VAL A 119 13.55 0.69 9.58
C VAL A 119 14.79 0.34 10.40
N SER A 120 14.84 -0.86 10.99
CA SER A 120 15.94 -1.25 11.87
C SER A 120 17.26 -1.41 11.11
N THR A 121 18.34 -0.95 11.72
CA THR A 121 19.72 -1.20 11.29
C THR A 121 20.45 -2.20 12.20
N GLU A 122 19.75 -2.76 13.19
CA GLU A 122 20.33 -3.77 14.08
C GLU A 122 20.58 -5.06 13.30
N ARG A 123 21.73 -5.71 13.54
CA ARG A 123 22.14 -6.94 12.87
C ARG A 123 21.24 -8.12 13.20
N GLU A 124 20.82 -8.20 14.46
CA GLU A 124 20.02 -9.28 15.01
C GLU A 124 18.79 -8.67 15.68
N ILE A 125 17.61 -9.12 15.26
CA ILE A 125 16.33 -8.74 15.86
C ILE A 125 15.80 -9.97 16.57
N GLU A 126 15.60 -9.89 17.89
CA GLU A 126 15.10 -11.03 18.67
C GLU A 126 13.77 -11.54 18.12
N ILE A 127 13.65 -12.87 17.99
CA ILE A 127 12.39 -13.53 17.67
C ILE A 127 11.62 -13.69 18.99
N PRO A 128 10.43 -13.08 19.16
CA PRO A 128 9.65 -13.22 20.38
C PRO A 128 9.36 -14.70 20.68
N GLU A 129 9.38 -15.10 21.95
CA GLU A 129 9.11 -16.50 22.35
C GLU A 129 7.79 -17.05 21.77
N PRO A 130 6.66 -16.30 21.78
CA PRO A 130 5.41 -16.80 21.17
C PRO A 130 5.53 -17.10 19.68
N VAL A 131 6.38 -16.37 18.96
CA VAL A 131 6.67 -16.63 17.54
C VAL A 131 7.57 -17.86 17.39
N ARG A 132 8.57 -18.03 18.27
CA ARG A 132 9.43 -19.22 18.30
C ARG A 132 8.63 -20.49 18.63
N ASP A 133 7.67 -20.41 19.54
CA ASP A 133 6.75 -21.51 19.88
C ASP A 133 5.98 -21.99 18.65
N VAL A 134 5.43 -21.06 17.86
CA VAL A 134 4.76 -21.40 16.61
C VAL A 134 5.74 -21.96 15.58
N TYR A 135 6.96 -21.42 15.47
CA TYR A 135 7.95 -21.93 14.52
C TYR A 135 8.33 -23.39 14.78
N ARG A 136 8.37 -23.85 16.04
CA ARG A 136 8.66 -25.26 16.38
C ARG A 136 7.73 -26.26 15.67
N LEU A 137 6.55 -25.82 15.21
CA LEU A 137 5.63 -26.68 14.43
C LEU A 137 6.23 -27.16 13.08
N TRP A 138 7.18 -26.45 12.48
CA TRP A 138 7.80 -26.87 11.21
C TRP A 138 9.29 -26.49 11.03
N ARG A 139 9.85 -25.70 11.95
CA ARG A 139 11.24 -25.27 11.94
C ARG A 139 12.04 -26.06 13.00
N PRO A 140 13.32 -26.38 12.72
CA PRO A 140 14.05 -26.08 11.48
C PRO A 140 13.64 -26.97 10.30
N SER A 141 13.47 -26.37 9.11
CA SER A 141 13.16 -27.14 7.91
C SER A 141 14.33 -28.03 7.46
N PRO A 142 14.11 -29.20 6.85
CA PRO A 142 15.19 -30.08 6.41
C PRO A 142 16.02 -29.47 5.28
N LEU A 143 17.33 -29.71 5.30
CA LEU A 143 18.22 -29.49 4.16
C LEU A 143 18.45 -30.85 3.48
N TYR A 144 18.29 -30.91 2.16
CA TYR A 144 18.51 -32.13 1.39
C TYR A 144 19.67 -31.96 0.43
N ARG A 145 20.36 -33.06 0.12
CA ARG A 145 21.27 -33.16 -1.01
C ARG A 145 20.60 -33.89 -2.17
N ALA A 146 20.63 -33.29 -3.36
CA ALA A 146 19.89 -33.73 -4.53
C ALA A 146 20.72 -34.70 -5.41
N HIS A 147 21.17 -35.83 -4.85
CA HIS A 147 22.03 -36.79 -5.56
C HIS A 147 21.49 -37.23 -6.93
N GLY A 148 20.17 -37.45 -7.04
CA GLY A 148 19.54 -37.81 -8.32
C GLY A 148 19.66 -36.71 -9.37
N LEU A 149 19.54 -35.44 -8.97
CA LEU A 149 19.71 -34.29 -9.84
C LEU A 149 21.19 -34.10 -10.21
N GLU A 150 22.11 -34.28 -9.25
CA GLU A 150 23.56 -34.27 -9.51
C GLU A 150 23.92 -35.28 -10.60
N LYS A 151 23.41 -36.52 -10.47
CA LYS A 151 23.61 -37.60 -11.45
C LYS A 151 23.01 -37.28 -12.82
N ALA A 152 21.76 -36.79 -12.85
CA ALA A 152 21.07 -36.46 -14.11
C ALA A 152 21.76 -35.34 -14.89
N LEU A 153 22.39 -34.39 -14.19
CA LEU A 153 23.14 -33.29 -14.81
C LEU A 153 24.60 -33.64 -15.13
N GLY A 154 25.11 -34.78 -14.65
CA GLY A 154 26.53 -35.15 -14.79
C GLY A 154 27.48 -34.12 -14.15
N THR A 155 27.03 -33.39 -13.14
CA THR A 155 27.80 -32.30 -12.54
C THR A 155 28.67 -32.77 -11.37
N PRO A 156 29.92 -32.27 -11.23
CA PRO A 156 30.71 -32.49 -10.03
C PRO A 156 30.24 -31.62 -8.85
N ALA A 157 29.34 -30.65 -9.10
CA ALA A 157 28.80 -29.79 -8.05
C ALA A 157 27.88 -30.58 -7.11
N ARG A 158 27.95 -30.26 -5.81
CA ARG A 158 27.00 -30.77 -4.82
C ARG A 158 25.80 -29.83 -4.75
N ILE A 159 24.60 -30.36 -4.94
CA ILE A 159 23.37 -29.56 -4.99
C ILE A 159 22.59 -29.80 -3.71
N PHE A 160 22.39 -28.75 -2.93
CA PHE A 160 21.56 -28.78 -1.73
C PHE A 160 20.33 -27.89 -1.88
N TYR A 161 19.23 -28.27 -1.25
CA TYR A 161 18.03 -27.44 -1.17
C TYR A 161 17.43 -27.44 0.23
N LYS A 162 17.13 -26.25 0.74
CA LYS A 162 16.42 -26.05 2.00
C LYS A 162 14.92 -26.17 1.74
N TYR A 163 14.30 -27.21 2.28
CA TYR A 163 12.93 -27.57 1.91
C TYR A 163 11.90 -26.89 2.82
N GLU A 164 11.51 -25.68 2.45
CA GLU A 164 10.47 -24.88 3.14
C GLU A 164 9.04 -25.38 2.91
N GLY A 165 8.86 -26.45 2.13
CA GLY A 165 7.56 -27.06 1.86
C GLY A 165 6.94 -27.79 3.05
N VAL A 166 7.68 -27.98 4.15
CA VAL A 166 7.21 -28.65 5.37
C VAL A 166 6.27 -27.80 6.23
N SER A 167 6.14 -26.51 5.94
CA SER A 167 5.26 -25.64 6.73
C SER A 167 3.77 -25.98 6.52
N PRO A 168 2.88 -25.60 7.46
CA PRO A 168 1.43 -25.81 7.32
C PRO A 168 0.80 -25.17 6.06
N ALA A 169 1.48 -24.20 5.44
CA ALA A 169 1.06 -23.58 4.17
C ALA A 169 1.79 -24.15 2.94
N GLY A 170 2.75 -25.06 3.13
CA GLY A 170 3.57 -25.64 2.08
C GLY A 170 4.54 -24.66 1.42
N SER A 171 4.99 -23.62 2.14
CA SER A 171 5.93 -22.62 1.63
C SER A 171 6.66 -21.88 2.76
N HIS A 172 7.59 -20.98 2.44
CA HIS A 172 8.26 -20.14 3.44
C HIS A 172 7.39 -18.99 4.00
N LYS A 173 6.18 -18.75 3.46
CA LYS A 173 5.37 -17.58 3.81
C LYS A 173 4.88 -17.52 5.28
N PRO A 174 4.63 -18.64 5.98
CA PRO A 174 4.34 -18.60 7.42
C PRO A 174 5.46 -17.95 8.25
N ASN A 175 6.71 -17.96 7.76
CA ASN A 175 7.85 -17.32 8.43
C ASN A 175 7.74 -15.80 8.53
N THR A 176 6.83 -15.14 7.79
CA THR A 176 6.50 -13.72 7.99
C THR A 176 5.05 -13.51 8.43
N ALA A 177 4.13 -14.38 7.99
CA ALA A 177 2.72 -14.27 8.39
C ALA A 177 2.53 -14.42 9.91
N VAL A 178 3.26 -15.35 10.55
CA VAL A 178 3.18 -15.59 12.00
C VAL A 178 3.65 -14.39 12.82
N PRO A 179 4.86 -13.82 12.63
CA PRO A 179 5.25 -12.63 13.36
C PRO A 179 4.35 -11.43 13.05
N GLN A 180 3.91 -11.23 11.80
CA GLN A 180 2.99 -10.14 11.49
C GLN A 180 1.65 -10.28 12.21
N ALA A 181 1.07 -11.48 12.26
CA ALA A 181 -0.15 -11.74 13.02
C ALA A 181 0.06 -11.51 14.53
N PHE A 182 1.19 -11.99 15.07
CA PHE A 182 1.55 -11.76 16.48
C PHE A 182 1.60 -10.27 16.81
N TYR A 183 2.38 -9.47 16.08
CA TYR A 183 2.52 -8.04 16.38
C TYR A 183 1.23 -7.25 16.17
N ASN A 184 0.38 -7.65 15.22
CA ASN A 184 -0.95 -7.06 15.06
C ASN A 184 -1.85 -7.38 16.27
N LYS A 185 -1.85 -8.64 16.75
CA LYS A 185 -2.59 -9.02 17.96
C LYS A 185 -2.11 -8.21 19.17
N GLU A 186 -0.80 -8.08 19.38
CA GLU A 186 -0.25 -7.30 20.49
C GLU A 186 -0.63 -5.82 20.42
N ALA A 187 -0.80 -5.28 19.21
CA ALA A 187 -1.31 -3.92 19.01
C ALA A 187 -2.84 -3.78 19.14
N GLY A 188 -3.55 -4.84 19.53
CA GLY A 188 -5.00 -4.84 19.71
C GLY A 188 -5.82 -4.94 18.40
N VAL A 189 -5.17 -5.23 17.27
CA VAL A 189 -5.85 -5.47 16.00
C VAL A 189 -6.65 -6.76 16.11
N LYS A 190 -7.92 -6.73 15.66
CA LYS A 190 -8.83 -7.89 15.70
C LYS A 190 -9.02 -8.56 14.34
N ARG A 191 -8.72 -7.84 13.25
CA ARG A 191 -8.97 -8.30 11.89
C ARG A 191 -7.86 -7.84 10.95
N LEU A 192 -7.47 -8.74 10.05
CA LEU A 192 -6.53 -8.47 8.96
C LEU A 192 -7.23 -8.61 7.60
N THR A 193 -6.86 -7.75 6.66
CA THR A 193 -7.27 -7.83 5.25
C THR A 193 -6.03 -7.96 4.38
N THR A 194 -6.07 -8.84 3.38
CA THR A 194 -4.96 -8.96 2.41
C THR A 194 -5.46 -9.47 1.06
N GLU A 195 -4.63 -9.35 0.05
CA GLU A 195 -4.81 -9.95 -1.26
C GLU A 195 -4.19 -11.36 -1.33
N THR A 196 -4.56 -12.16 -2.33
CA THR A 196 -3.71 -13.29 -2.75
C THR A 196 -3.93 -13.66 -4.21
N GLY A 197 -2.86 -14.04 -4.91
CA GLY A 197 -2.96 -14.66 -6.24
C GLY A 197 -3.22 -16.16 -6.13
N ALA A 198 -2.15 -16.94 -6.21
CA ALA A 198 -2.22 -18.41 -6.17
C ALA A 198 -2.70 -19.00 -4.83
N GLY A 199 -2.78 -18.21 -3.76
CA GLY A 199 -3.30 -18.63 -2.45
C GLY A 199 -2.25 -19.00 -1.41
N GLN A 200 -0.96 -19.05 -1.74
CA GLN A 200 0.08 -19.39 -0.75
C GLN A 200 0.18 -18.35 0.38
N TRP A 201 0.10 -17.06 0.05
CA TRP A 201 0.16 -15.98 1.03
C TRP A 201 -1.12 -15.96 1.89
N GLY A 202 -2.28 -16.02 1.26
CA GLY A 202 -3.54 -16.12 1.99
C GLY A 202 -3.60 -17.34 2.91
N THR A 203 -3.06 -18.50 2.49
CA THR A 203 -2.97 -19.69 3.35
C THR A 203 -2.09 -19.44 4.57
N ALA A 204 -0.93 -18.80 4.38
CA ALA A 204 -0.02 -18.48 5.48
C ALA A 204 -0.64 -17.50 6.48
N LEU A 205 -1.31 -16.44 6.00
CA LEU A 205 -1.95 -15.46 6.87
C LEU A 205 -3.20 -16.00 7.54
N ALA A 206 -3.99 -16.84 6.86
CA ALA A 206 -5.13 -17.54 7.46
C ALA A 206 -4.67 -18.44 8.62
N PHE A 207 -3.63 -19.26 8.39
CA PHE A 207 -3.02 -20.09 9.44
C PHE A 207 -2.53 -19.26 10.63
N ALA A 208 -1.80 -18.18 10.37
CA ALA A 208 -1.32 -17.29 11.42
C ALA A 208 -2.47 -16.62 12.18
N GLY A 209 -3.50 -16.14 11.48
CA GLY A 209 -4.70 -15.56 12.09
C GLY A 209 -5.42 -16.54 13.01
N ALA A 210 -5.57 -17.80 12.60
CA ALA A 210 -6.16 -18.84 13.41
C ALA A 210 -5.42 -19.06 14.74
N LEU A 211 -4.08 -19.08 14.72
CA LEU A 211 -3.25 -19.26 15.92
C LEU A 211 -3.37 -18.11 16.91
N PHE A 212 -3.57 -16.89 16.41
CA PHE A 212 -3.60 -15.67 17.22
C PHE A 212 -5.00 -15.12 17.49
N GLY A 213 -6.06 -15.80 17.03
CA GLY A 213 -7.45 -15.38 17.22
C GLY A 213 -7.82 -14.13 16.42
N LEU A 214 -7.20 -13.92 15.26
CA LEU A 214 -7.48 -12.81 14.35
C LEU A 214 -8.43 -13.24 13.25
N GLU A 215 -9.42 -12.40 12.97
CA GLU A 215 -10.25 -12.58 11.77
C GLU A 215 -9.45 -12.21 10.51
N VAL A 216 -9.49 -13.03 9.46
CA VAL A 216 -8.72 -12.78 8.23
C VAL A 216 -9.65 -12.78 7.03
N THR A 217 -9.68 -11.66 6.30
CA THR A 217 -10.38 -11.53 5.01
C THR A 217 -9.35 -11.47 3.87
N ILE A 218 -9.52 -12.33 2.87
CA ILE A 218 -8.57 -12.51 1.78
C ILE A 218 -9.28 -12.22 0.45
N PHE A 219 -8.85 -11.18 -0.24
CA PHE A 219 -9.24 -10.89 -1.61
C PHE A 219 -8.39 -11.72 -2.58
N GLN A 220 -8.93 -12.82 -3.06
CA GLN A 220 -8.21 -13.70 -3.97
C GLN A 220 -8.52 -13.35 -5.43
N VAL A 221 -7.49 -13.21 -6.27
CA VAL A 221 -7.63 -12.94 -7.70
C VAL A 221 -8.60 -13.95 -8.34
N ARG A 222 -9.66 -13.48 -8.99
CA ARG A 222 -10.82 -14.28 -9.44
C ARG A 222 -10.43 -15.51 -10.25
N VAL A 223 -9.59 -15.37 -11.27
CA VAL A 223 -9.13 -16.53 -12.06
C VAL A 223 -8.43 -17.58 -11.21
N SER A 224 -7.66 -17.18 -10.19
CA SER A 224 -7.03 -18.12 -9.25
C SER A 224 -8.01 -18.67 -8.22
N TYR A 225 -9.00 -17.88 -7.79
CA TYR A 225 -10.07 -18.33 -6.91
C TYR A 225 -10.87 -19.48 -7.55
N ASP A 226 -11.16 -19.35 -8.85
CA ASP A 226 -11.94 -20.33 -9.60
C ASP A 226 -11.10 -21.57 -9.98
N GLN A 227 -9.87 -21.37 -10.47
CA GLN A 227 -9.01 -22.47 -10.93
C GLN A 227 -8.32 -23.23 -9.79
N LYS A 228 -8.18 -22.64 -8.59
CA LYS A 228 -7.44 -23.23 -7.47
C LYS A 228 -8.33 -23.38 -6.21
N PRO A 229 -9.47 -24.07 -6.30
CA PRO A 229 -10.43 -24.16 -5.20
C PRO A 229 -9.85 -24.85 -3.96
N TYR A 230 -8.88 -25.75 -4.13
CA TYR A 230 -8.19 -26.40 -3.00
C TYR A 230 -7.42 -25.42 -2.12
N ARG A 231 -6.83 -24.36 -2.71
CA ARG A 231 -6.13 -23.34 -1.91
C ARG A 231 -7.11 -22.50 -1.11
N ARG A 232 -8.27 -22.18 -1.70
CA ARG A 232 -9.39 -21.56 -1.00
C ARG A 232 -9.89 -22.43 0.15
N ALA A 233 -10.10 -23.72 -0.09
CA ALA A 233 -10.54 -24.65 0.94
C ALA A 233 -9.60 -24.66 2.15
N VAL A 234 -8.28 -24.72 1.93
CA VAL A 234 -7.30 -24.65 3.03
C VAL A 234 -7.38 -23.32 3.80
N MET A 235 -7.50 -22.19 3.10
CA MET A 235 -7.68 -20.88 3.76
C MET A 235 -8.93 -20.84 4.64
N GLN A 236 -10.05 -21.38 4.14
CA GLN A 236 -11.32 -21.45 4.86
C GLN A 236 -11.29 -22.43 6.04
N THR A 237 -10.55 -23.54 5.93
CA THR A 237 -10.32 -24.47 7.04
C THR A 237 -9.60 -23.79 8.21
N TYR A 238 -8.68 -22.86 7.92
CA TYR A 238 -8.07 -22.01 8.95
C TYR A 238 -8.99 -20.85 9.42
N GLY A 239 -10.24 -20.79 8.97
CA GLY A 239 -11.22 -19.79 9.41
C GLY A 239 -11.19 -18.47 8.64
N ALA A 240 -10.38 -18.34 7.58
CA ALA A 240 -10.36 -17.12 6.78
C ALA A 240 -11.58 -17.02 5.84
N ARG A 241 -12.05 -15.79 5.64
CA ARG A 241 -13.05 -15.46 4.61
C ARG A 241 -12.33 -15.15 3.30
N CYS A 242 -12.59 -15.93 2.24
CA CYS A 242 -12.05 -15.69 0.91
C CYS A 242 -13.09 -15.03 0.01
N VAL A 243 -12.73 -13.91 -0.61
CA VAL A 243 -13.58 -13.13 -1.51
C VAL A 243 -12.94 -13.14 -2.91
N PRO A 244 -13.65 -13.51 -3.99
CA PRO A 244 -13.12 -13.44 -5.34
C PRO A 244 -13.03 -11.97 -5.81
N SER A 245 -11.84 -11.53 -6.20
CA SER A 245 -11.56 -10.18 -6.68
C SER A 245 -11.42 -10.14 -8.22
N PRO A 246 -12.19 -9.31 -8.95
CA PRO A 246 -13.00 -8.19 -8.48
C PRO A 246 -14.30 -8.67 -7.82
N SER A 247 -14.70 -8.13 -6.67
CA SER A 247 -15.88 -8.55 -5.91
C SER A 247 -17.06 -7.58 -6.08
N THR A 248 -18.26 -8.02 -5.69
CA THR A 248 -19.42 -7.11 -5.58
C THR A 248 -19.50 -6.44 -4.21
N GLU A 249 -18.57 -6.74 -3.30
CA GLU A 249 -18.59 -6.27 -1.91
C GLU A 249 -18.03 -4.85 -1.79
N THR A 250 -17.15 -4.46 -2.71
CA THR A 250 -16.52 -3.13 -2.78
C THR A 250 -17.03 -2.34 -3.98
N GLU A 251 -17.00 -1.01 -3.90
CA GLU A 251 -17.30 -0.10 -5.01
C GLU A 251 -16.30 -0.30 -6.14
N TYR A 252 -15.01 -0.37 -5.84
CA TYR A 252 -13.97 -0.58 -6.84
C TYR A 252 -14.19 -1.89 -7.58
N GLY A 253 -14.47 -2.98 -6.86
CA GLY A 253 -14.84 -4.27 -7.43
C GLY A 253 -16.09 -4.18 -8.31
N ARG A 254 -17.17 -3.53 -7.83
CA ARG A 254 -18.38 -3.28 -8.62
C ARG A 254 -18.09 -2.45 -9.88
N SER A 255 -17.21 -1.46 -9.81
CA SER A 255 -16.82 -0.61 -10.94
C SER A 255 -16.07 -1.40 -12.02
N VAL A 256 -15.22 -2.35 -11.62
CA VAL A 256 -14.51 -3.24 -12.55
C VAL A 256 -15.51 -4.22 -13.19
N LEU A 257 -16.39 -4.83 -12.39
CA LEU A 257 -17.42 -5.75 -12.89
C LEU A 257 -18.45 -5.06 -13.79
N ALA A 258 -18.75 -3.78 -13.57
CA ALA A 258 -19.63 -3.01 -14.45
C ALA A 258 -19.05 -2.82 -15.86
N LYS A 259 -17.72 -2.72 -15.98
CA LYS A 259 -17.01 -2.62 -17.26
C LYS A 259 -16.84 -3.97 -17.93
N GLN A 260 -16.51 -4.99 -17.13
CA GLN A 260 -16.34 -6.36 -17.59
C GLN A 260 -16.85 -7.34 -16.51
N PRO A 261 -18.07 -7.87 -16.63
CA PRO A 261 -18.67 -8.73 -15.60
C PRO A 261 -17.89 -10.02 -15.33
N ASP A 262 -17.12 -10.51 -16.32
CA ASP A 262 -16.31 -11.72 -16.27
C ASP A 262 -14.81 -11.44 -16.07
N HIS A 263 -14.44 -10.24 -15.61
CA HIS A 263 -13.04 -9.84 -15.48
C HIS A 263 -12.24 -10.83 -14.61
N PRO A 264 -11.09 -11.36 -15.07
CA PRO A 264 -10.35 -12.44 -14.39
C PRO A 264 -9.64 -12.02 -13.09
N GLY A 265 -9.83 -10.77 -12.66
CA GLY A 265 -9.07 -10.12 -11.61
C GLY A 265 -7.59 -9.88 -11.93
N SER A 266 -6.94 -9.13 -11.05
CA SER A 266 -5.49 -8.98 -10.99
C SER A 266 -5.09 -8.76 -9.54
N LEU A 267 -3.80 -8.93 -9.22
CA LEU A 267 -3.32 -8.68 -7.86
C LEU A 267 -3.59 -7.22 -7.44
N GLY A 268 -3.42 -6.26 -8.36
CA GLY A 268 -3.70 -4.85 -8.10
C GLY A 268 -5.18 -4.56 -7.79
N ILE A 269 -6.11 -5.25 -8.46
CA ILE A 269 -7.54 -5.09 -8.14
C ILE A 269 -7.85 -5.63 -6.75
N ALA A 270 -7.31 -6.81 -6.42
CA ALA A 270 -7.50 -7.41 -5.10
C ALA A 270 -6.93 -6.55 -3.97
N ILE A 271 -5.80 -5.89 -4.23
CA ILE A 271 -5.20 -4.90 -3.33
C ILE A 271 -6.14 -3.69 -3.13
N SER A 272 -6.64 -3.09 -4.22
CA SER A 272 -7.56 -1.93 -4.15
C SER A 272 -8.84 -2.24 -3.36
N GLU A 273 -9.41 -3.43 -3.54
CA GLU A 273 -10.59 -3.86 -2.79
C GLU A 273 -10.30 -4.07 -1.31
N ALA A 274 -9.14 -4.66 -0.98
CA ALA A 274 -8.71 -4.80 0.40
C ALA A 274 -8.60 -3.43 1.09
N VAL A 275 -8.10 -2.43 0.36
CA VAL A 275 -8.01 -1.04 0.84
C VAL A 275 -9.36 -0.36 0.98
N GLU A 276 -10.29 -0.54 0.04
CA GLU A 276 -11.62 0.06 0.16
C GLU A 276 -12.37 -0.48 1.40
N VAL A 277 -12.26 -1.78 1.67
CA VAL A 277 -12.84 -2.37 2.89
C VAL A 277 -12.19 -1.79 4.14
N ALA A 278 -10.90 -1.48 4.12
CA ALA A 278 -10.26 -0.78 5.22
C ALA A 278 -10.83 0.64 5.41
N ALA A 279 -11.11 1.36 4.32
CA ALA A 279 -11.71 2.70 4.37
C ALA A 279 -13.14 2.71 4.94
N GLN A 280 -14.00 1.76 4.58
CA GLN A 280 -15.36 1.64 5.15
C GLN A 280 -15.39 1.33 6.65
N ARG A 281 -14.25 0.93 7.24
CA ARG A 281 -14.11 0.67 8.67
C ARG A 281 -13.72 1.90 9.47
N ALA A 282 -13.68 3.08 8.83
CA ALA A 282 -13.51 4.34 9.54
C ALA A 282 -14.64 4.55 10.57
N SER A 283 -14.33 5.26 11.66
CA SER A 283 -15.35 5.61 12.66
C SER A 283 -16.40 6.53 12.04
N THR A 284 -17.67 6.34 12.41
CA THR A 284 -18.79 7.18 11.98
C THR A 284 -19.58 7.65 13.20
N SER A 285 -20.01 8.92 13.19
CA SER A 285 -20.77 9.46 14.31
C SER A 285 -22.09 8.71 14.48
N SER A 286 -22.35 8.19 15.69
CA SER A 286 -23.59 7.48 16.03
C SER A 286 -23.94 6.30 15.11
N ASN A 287 -22.97 5.75 14.37
CA ASN A 287 -23.20 4.75 13.32
C ASN A 287 -24.25 5.23 12.27
N LEU A 288 -24.28 6.54 12.01
CA LEU A 288 -25.02 7.17 10.93
C LEU A 288 -24.03 7.45 9.81
N PRO A 289 -23.67 6.49 8.93
CA PRO A 289 -22.67 6.72 7.90
C PRO A 289 -23.20 7.81 6.96
N ALA A 290 -22.81 9.06 7.22
CA ALA A 290 -23.40 10.26 6.62
C ALA A 290 -22.51 10.79 5.50
N TYR A 291 -21.93 9.86 4.74
CA TYR A 291 -21.03 10.15 3.63
C TYR A 291 -21.28 9.24 2.44
N SER A 292 -20.83 9.71 1.29
CA SER A 292 -20.72 8.95 0.04
C SER A 292 -19.44 9.35 -0.68
N VAL A 293 -18.90 8.45 -1.50
CA VAL A 293 -17.77 8.74 -2.39
C VAL A 293 -18.18 8.44 -3.83
N ILE A 294 -17.92 9.37 -4.75
CA ILE A 294 -18.15 9.18 -6.18
C ILE A 294 -16.79 9.01 -6.86
N ALA A 295 -16.54 7.82 -7.42
CA ALA A 295 -15.31 7.51 -8.15
C ALA A 295 -15.44 7.87 -9.64
N VAL A 296 -14.66 8.87 -10.08
CA VAL A 296 -14.67 9.37 -11.45
C VAL A 296 -13.44 8.85 -12.20
N THR A 297 -13.66 7.82 -13.04
CA THR A 297 -12.62 7.21 -13.90
C THR A 297 -12.81 7.53 -15.39
N ASP A 298 -13.88 8.21 -15.77
CA ASP A 298 -14.05 8.71 -17.13
C ASP A 298 -13.16 9.95 -17.39
N ALA A 299 -12.45 9.94 -18.52
CA ALA A 299 -11.47 10.98 -18.83
C ALA A 299 -12.14 12.32 -19.18
N ALA A 300 -13.30 12.31 -19.85
CA ALA A 300 -14.01 13.54 -20.20
C ALA A 300 -14.60 14.21 -18.95
N GLN A 301 -15.16 13.43 -18.02
CA GLN A 301 -15.63 13.93 -16.73
C GLN A 301 -14.49 14.49 -15.88
N ARG A 302 -13.32 13.82 -15.80
CA ARG A 302 -12.16 14.37 -15.09
C ARG A 302 -11.64 15.66 -15.72
N ALA A 303 -11.63 15.77 -17.05
CA ALA A 303 -11.28 17.02 -17.74
C ALA A 303 -12.24 18.16 -17.36
N ARG A 304 -13.55 17.88 -17.34
CA ARG A 304 -14.55 18.86 -16.90
C ARG A 304 -14.40 19.24 -15.42
N LEU A 305 -14.13 18.28 -14.55
CA LEU A 305 -13.82 18.54 -13.14
C LEU A 305 -12.57 19.41 -12.99
N ALA A 306 -11.54 19.20 -13.80
CA ALA A 306 -10.33 20.02 -13.77
C ALA A 306 -10.63 21.49 -14.05
N GLU A 307 -11.48 21.78 -15.04
CA GLU A 307 -11.95 23.15 -15.36
C GLU A 307 -12.70 23.76 -14.17
N LEU A 308 -13.70 23.06 -13.64
CA LEU A 308 -14.53 23.51 -12.52
C LEU A 308 -13.73 23.69 -11.23
N CYS A 309 -12.66 22.93 -11.05
CA CYS A 309 -11.80 22.96 -9.86
C CYS A 309 -10.62 23.92 -10.00
N GLY A 310 -10.69 24.93 -10.87
CA GLY A 310 -9.65 25.96 -11.02
C GLY A 310 -8.53 25.58 -11.98
N LYS A 311 -8.85 24.84 -13.05
CA LYS A 311 -7.92 24.42 -14.12
C LYS A 311 -6.69 23.66 -13.61
N GLN A 312 -6.89 22.83 -12.59
CA GLN A 312 -5.81 22.03 -12.01
C GLN A 312 -5.53 20.79 -12.87
N ALA A 313 -4.46 20.83 -13.66
CA ALA A 313 -4.11 19.79 -14.64
C ALA A 313 -4.01 18.37 -14.06
N HIS A 314 -3.56 18.24 -12.81
CA HIS A 314 -3.44 16.94 -12.13
C HIS A 314 -4.78 16.22 -11.94
N ILE A 315 -5.91 16.93 -11.94
CA ILE A 315 -7.25 16.32 -11.89
C ILE A 315 -7.55 15.52 -13.16
N ALA A 316 -7.18 16.06 -14.33
CA ALA A 316 -7.37 15.36 -15.60
C ALA A 316 -6.34 14.22 -15.80
N GLN A 317 -5.11 14.43 -15.32
CA GLN A 317 -4.00 13.48 -15.47
C GLN A 317 -4.13 12.25 -14.57
N ALA A 318 -4.63 12.41 -13.34
CA ALA A 318 -4.79 11.29 -12.43
C ALA A 318 -5.77 10.25 -13.02
N PRO A 319 -5.52 8.95 -12.89
CA PRO A 319 -6.41 7.91 -13.39
C PRO A 319 -7.73 7.82 -12.60
N LEU A 320 -7.76 8.36 -11.38
CA LEU A 320 -8.91 8.34 -10.48
C LEU A 320 -9.10 9.70 -9.80
N PHE A 321 -10.34 10.17 -9.76
CA PHE A 321 -10.77 11.28 -8.90
C PHE A 321 -11.92 10.80 -8.01
N LEU A 322 -11.77 10.94 -6.70
CA LEU A 322 -12.80 10.61 -5.71
C LEU A 322 -13.46 11.90 -5.20
N ALA A 323 -14.76 12.06 -5.41
CA ALA A 323 -15.54 13.14 -4.81
C ALA A 323 -16.18 12.67 -3.49
N TRP A 324 -15.63 13.12 -2.37
CA TRP A 324 -16.12 12.81 -1.03
C TRP A 324 -17.25 13.77 -0.66
N CYS A 325 -18.41 13.20 -0.39
CA CYS A 325 -19.65 13.92 -0.21
C CYS A 325 -20.17 13.73 1.22
N ALA A 326 -20.61 14.82 1.83
CA ALA A 326 -21.55 14.78 2.95
C ALA A 326 -22.89 14.28 2.40
N ASP A 327 -23.42 13.19 2.93
CA ASP A 327 -24.63 12.51 2.42
C ASP A 327 -25.66 12.31 3.53
N LEU A 328 -26.69 13.14 3.50
CA LEU A 328 -27.88 13.02 4.36
C LEU A 328 -29.07 12.42 3.61
N ALA A 329 -28.99 12.24 2.29
CA ALA A 329 -30.08 11.68 1.48
C ALA A 329 -30.39 10.25 1.87
N ARG A 330 -29.35 9.48 2.24
CA ARG A 330 -29.52 8.13 2.79
C ARG A 330 -30.37 8.13 4.06
N LEU A 331 -30.11 9.07 4.97
CA LEU A 331 -30.85 9.20 6.23
C LEU A 331 -32.28 9.69 6.00
N GLU A 332 -32.49 10.52 4.97
CA GLU A 332 -33.83 10.95 4.56
C GLU A 332 -34.67 9.76 4.11
N ARG A 333 -34.06 8.87 3.31
CA ARG A 333 -34.70 7.64 2.86
C ARG A 333 -35.05 6.73 4.03
N VAL A 334 -34.15 6.60 5.01
CA VAL A 334 -34.41 5.84 6.25
C VAL A 334 -35.60 6.40 7.01
N CYS A 335 -35.68 7.73 7.18
CA CYS A 335 -36.81 8.38 7.83
C CYS A 335 -38.12 8.09 7.07
N ALA A 336 -38.13 8.31 5.75
CA ALA A 336 -39.30 8.09 4.91
C ALA A 336 -39.81 6.64 4.95
N LEU A 337 -38.91 5.64 4.92
CA LEU A 337 -39.26 4.22 5.03
C LEU A 337 -39.93 3.85 6.36
N ARG A 338 -39.78 4.70 7.37
CA ARG A 338 -40.33 4.50 8.72
C ARG A 338 -41.46 5.49 9.06
N GLY A 339 -41.90 6.29 8.09
CA GLY A 339 -42.95 7.29 8.29
C GLY A 339 -42.48 8.55 9.04
N TYR A 340 -41.18 8.75 9.20
CA TYR A 340 -40.59 9.95 9.82
C TYR A 340 -40.15 10.96 8.77
N THR A 341 -40.07 12.22 9.18
CA THR A 341 -39.48 13.31 8.38
C THR A 341 -38.12 13.68 8.95
N GLN A 342 -37.07 13.69 8.12
CA GLN A 342 -35.75 14.09 8.57
C GLN A 342 -35.71 15.61 8.83
N VAL A 343 -35.19 16.00 9.99
CA VAL A 343 -34.90 17.41 10.30
C VAL A 343 -33.47 17.71 9.90
N THR A 344 -33.26 18.55 8.88
CA THR A 344 -31.92 18.84 8.32
C THR A 344 -31.47 20.28 8.49
N ARG A 345 -32.34 21.18 8.99
CA ARG A 345 -32.11 22.64 8.98
C ARG A 345 -31.28 23.18 10.15
N TYR A 346 -30.29 22.44 10.63
CA TYR A 346 -29.35 22.93 11.65
C TYR A 346 -27.95 22.36 11.41
N VAL A 347 -26.93 23.09 11.88
CA VAL A 347 -25.52 22.90 11.51
C VAL A 347 -24.98 21.51 11.86
N GLU A 348 -25.51 20.90 12.93
CA GLU A 348 -25.03 19.61 13.45
C GLU A 348 -25.02 18.49 12.38
N ASN A 349 -26.11 18.30 11.65
CA ASN A 349 -26.18 17.23 10.65
C ASN A 349 -25.16 17.43 9.51
N PHE A 350 -24.81 18.67 9.21
CA PHE A 350 -23.72 18.94 8.29
C PHE A 350 -22.37 18.61 8.89
N LEU A 351 -22.12 18.99 10.15
CA LEU A 351 -20.86 18.68 10.83
C LEU A 351 -20.64 17.17 10.87
N ILE A 352 -21.65 16.41 11.26
CA ILE A 352 -21.63 14.95 11.24
C ILE A 352 -21.24 14.44 9.85
N ALA A 353 -21.99 14.84 8.81
CA ALA A 353 -21.78 14.35 7.45
C ALA A 353 -20.42 14.77 6.87
N ALA A 354 -19.95 15.98 7.16
CA ALA A 354 -18.67 16.49 6.70
C ALA A 354 -17.49 15.84 7.42
N LEU A 355 -17.60 15.58 8.72
CA LEU A 355 -16.59 14.88 9.52
C LEU A 355 -16.48 13.43 9.09
N ASP A 356 -17.59 12.72 8.96
CA ASP A 356 -17.63 11.34 8.45
C ASP A 356 -16.98 11.25 7.06
N ALA A 357 -17.32 12.17 6.15
CA ALA A 357 -16.71 12.21 4.83
C ALA A 357 -15.20 12.49 4.88
N ALA A 358 -14.75 13.39 5.76
CA ALA A 358 -13.33 13.70 5.92
C ALA A 358 -12.53 12.54 6.53
N ILE A 359 -13.07 11.87 7.54
CA ILE A 359 -12.46 10.71 8.21
C ILE A 359 -12.36 9.54 7.22
N ALA A 360 -13.43 9.23 6.50
CA ALA A 360 -13.43 8.21 5.46
C ALA A 360 -12.45 8.56 4.32
N ALA A 361 -12.43 9.82 3.89
CA ALA A 361 -11.49 10.30 2.88
C ALA A 361 -10.04 10.16 3.35
N GLN A 362 -9.75 10.48 4.62
CA GLN A 362 -8.40 10.36 5.17
C GLN A 362 -7.98 8.90 5.29
N ASN A 363 -8.86 7.98 5.73
CA ASN A 363 -8.56 6.55 5.71
C ASN A 363 -8.26 6.06 4.29
N ALA A 364 -9.02 6.51 3.29
CA ALA A 364 -8.75 6.18 1.90
C ALA A 364 -7.45 6.80 1.35
N ALA A 365 -7.12 8.03 1.77
CA ALA A 365 -5.85 8.67 1.43
C ALA A 365 -4.67 7.87 1.98
N LEU A 366 -4.70 7.54 3.27
CA LEU A 366 -3.67 6.74 3.94
C LEU A 366 -3.53 5.36 3.30
N ALA A 367 -4.65 4.71 2.98
CA ALA A 367 -4.66 3.41 2.34
C ALA A 367 -4.22 3.47 0.86
N ALA A 368 -4.42 4.59 0.14
CA ALA A 368 -3.88 4.77 -1.20
C ALA A 368 -2.36 5.02 -1.16
N GLU A 369 -1.89 5.90 -0.28
CA GLU A 369 -0.47 6.23 -0.09
C GLU A 369 0.35 5.00 0.30
N SER A 370 -0.21 4.19 1.21
CA SER A 370 0.22 2.85 1.59
C SER A 370 0.59 1.91 0.44
N LEU A 371 -0.11 2.02 -0.69
CA LEU A 371 -0.06 1.01 -1.75
C LEU A 371 0.87 1.38 -2.89
N GLY A 372 1.41 2.58 -2.93
CA GLY A 372 2.05 3.03 -4.17
C GLY A 372 1.55 4.34 -4.74
N LEU A 373 0.45 4.88 -4.23
CA LEU A 373 -0.30 5.92 -4.94
C LEU A 373 -0.03 7.29 -4.32
N GLY A 374 0.03 8.31 -5.15
CA GLY A 374 -0.01 9.70 -4.75
C GLY A 374 -1.46 10.18 -4.71
N ILE A 375 -1.78 10.99 -3.71
CA ILE A 375 -3.07 11.66 -3.60
C ILE A 375 -2.93 13.18 -3.55
N CYS A 376 -3.99 13.90 -3.91
CA CYS A 376 -4.08 15.33 -3.67
C CYS A 376 -5.52 15.72 -3.37
N TYR A 377 -5.76 16.35 -2.22
CA TYR A 377 -7.07 16.89 -1.87
C TYR A 377 -7.41 18.14 -2.69
N ILE A 378 -8.60 18.13 -3.27
CA ILE A 378 -9.11 19.15 -4.17
C ILE A 378 -10.24 19.90 -3.46
N GLY A 379 -9.86 20.85 -2.59
CA GLY A 379 -10.82 21.73 -1.92
C GLY A 379 -11.49 22.74 -2.86
N SER A 380 -11.00 22.90 -4.08
CA SER A 380 -11.58 23.75 -5.14
C SER A 380 -12.76 23.10 -5.86
N ILE A 381 -13.11 21.85 -5.54
CA ILE A 381 -14.40 21.26 -5.94
C ILE A 381 -15.59 22.15 -5.51
N ARG A 382 -15.38 22.97 -4.48
CA ARG A 382 -16.35 23.93 -3.94
C ARG A 382 -16.34 25.30 -4.65
N ASN A 383 -15.54 25.49 -5.71
CA ASN A 383 -15.49 26.76 -6.44
C ASN A 383 -16.70 26.94 -7.36
N ASN A 384 -17.16 25.86 -8.02
CA ASN A 384 -18.32 25.85 -8.93
C ASN A 384 -19.27 24.71 -8.51
N PRO A 385 -19.85 24.78 -7.30
CA PRO A 385 -20.51 23.65 -6.66
C PRO A 385 -21.79 23.22 -7.40
N ARG A 386 -22.51 24.14 -8.06
CA ARG A 386 -23.75 23.81 -8.79
C ARG A 386 -23.46 22.93 -10.01
N GLU A 387 -22.45 23.32 -10.77
CA GLU A 387 -21.98 22.64 -11.97
C GLU A 387 -21.35 21.28 -11.61
N VAL A 388 -20.62 21.20 -10.49
CA VAL A 388 -20.11 19.92 -9.99
C VAL A 388 -21.24 18.99 -9.56
N ILE A 389 -22.25 19.51 -8.85
CA ILE A 389 -23.44 18.75 -8.46
C ILE A 389 -24.15 18.19 -9.69
N GLU A 390 -24.35 19.01 -10.72
CA GLU A 390 -25.00 18.60 -11.97
C GLU A 390 -24.16 17.56 -12.71
N LEU A 391 -22.85 17.81 -12.86
CA LEU A 391 -21.92 16.90 -13.54
C LEU A 391 -21.88 15.51 -12.89
N LEU A 392 -21.89 15.46 -11.56
CA LEU A 392 -21.80 14.23 -10.79
C LEU A 392 -23.18 13.61 -10.47
N GLY A 393 -24.28 14.21 -10.91
CA GLY A 393 -25.64 13.72 -10.66
C GLY A 393 -25.99 13.68 -9.17
N VAL A 394 -25.46 14.60 -8.37
CA VAL A 394 -25.57 14.59 -6.90
C VAL A 394 -27.00 14.96 -6.48
N PRO A 395 -27.72 14.08 -5.76
CA PRO A 395 -29.11 14.33 -5.39
C PRO A 395 -29.23 15.35 -4.25
N ARG A 396 -30.46 15.76 -3.97
CA ARG A 396 -30.78 16.59 -2.80
C ARG A 396 -30.24 15.94 -1.52
N LEU A 397 -29.79 16.78 -0.57
CA LEU A 397 -29.14 16.40 0.69
C LEU A 397 -27.76 15.74 0.56
N VAL A 398 -27.15 15.78 -0.61
CA VAL A 398 -25.76 15.38 -0.82
C VAL A 398 -24.94 16.58 -1.29
N PHE A 399 -23.75 16.76 -0.72
CA PHE A 399 -22.87 17.87 -1.05
C PHE A 399 -21.40 17.42 -1.14
N PRO A 400 -20.71 17.64 -2.28
CA PRO A 400 -19.28 17.34 -2.43
C PRO A 400 -18.43 18.25 -1.53
N ILE A 401 -17.87 17.68 -0.46
CA ILE A 401 -17.05 18.41 0.51
C ILE A 401 -15.63 18.58 -0.03
N VAL A 402 -15.04 17.52 -0.54
CA VAL A 402 -13.65 17.54 -1.05
C VAL A 402 -13.46 16.54 -2.18
N GLY A 403 -12.73 16.93 -3.22
CA GLY A 403 -12.24 15.99 -4.22
C GLY A 403 -10.91 15.37 -3.78
N MET A 404 -10.51 14.26 -4.37
CA MET A 404 -9.21 13.66 -4.15
C MET A 404 -8.73 12.99 -5.43
N THR A 405 -7.66 13.47 -6.04
CA THR A 405 -7.00 12.72 -7.11
C THR A 405 -6.22 11.56 -6.52
N VAL A 406 -6.21 10.42 -7.19
CA VAL A 406 -5.42 9.23 -6.82
C VAL A 406 -4.74 8.71 -8.09
N GLY A 407 -3.43 8.46 -8.01
CA GLY A 407 -2.67 7.94 -9.15
C GLY A 407 -1.21 7.68 -8.82
N TYR A 408 -0.47 7.09 -9.76
CA TYR A 408 0.98 7.00 -9.64
C TYR A 408 1.58 8.40 -9.85
N PRO A 409 2.29 8.96 -8.87
CA PRO A 409 2.85 10.29 -9.02
C PRO A 409 4.03 10.24 -9.98
N ALA A 410 4.06 11.16 -10.95
CA ALA A 410 5.21 11.31 -11.83
C ALA A 410 6.44 11.80 -11.05
N GLN A 411 6.20 12.53 -9.96
CA GLN A 411 7.23 13.08 -9.11
C GLN A 411 6.80 13.09 -7.64
N PRO A 412 7.77 12.97 -6.74
CA PRO A 412 7.58 13.07 -5.30
C PRO A 412 6.98 14.42 -4.86
N PRO A 413 5.77 14.50 -4.25
CA PRO A 413 5.35 15.71 -3.55
C PRO A 413 6.38 16.05 -2.46
N PRO A 414 6.87 17.30 -2.43
CA PRO A 414 7.80 17.72 -1.39
C PRO A 414 7.09 17.69 -0.03
N LEU A 415 7.71 17.02 0.94
CA LEU A 415 7.33 17.17 2.35
C LEU A 415 7.36 18.65 2.73
N ARG A 416 6.21 19.16 3.18
CA ARG A 416 6.07 20.53 3.65
C ARG A 416 6.17 20.56 5.17
N PRO A 417 6.88 21.54 5.77
CA PRO A 417 6.84 21.76 7.21
C PRO A 417 5.40 21.80 7.72
N ARG A 418 5.19 21.32 8.94
CA ARG A 418 3.94 21.49 9.70
C ARG A 418 4.16 22.51 10.81
N LEU A 419 3.06 23.07 11.32
CA LEU A 419 3.10 23.92 12.50
C LEU A 419 3.77 23.15 13.66
N PRO A 420 4.57 23.83 14.50
CA PRO A 420 5.13 23.23 15.70
C PRO A 420 4.05 22.56 16.56
N LEU A 421 4.39 21.46 17.22
CA LEU A 421 3.42 20.63 17.93
C LEU A 421 2.73 21.42 19.04
N GLU A 422 3.44 22.30 19.72
CA GLU A 422 2.94 23.20 20.76
C GLU A 422 1.87 24.21 20.28
N ALA A 423 1.79 24.47 18.96
CA ALA A 423 0.75 25.30 18.36
C ALA A 423 -0.54 24.52 18.04
N ILE A 424 -0.52 23.18 18.09
CA ILE A 424 -1.65 22.31 17.72
C ILE A 424 -2.12 21.47 18.91
N LEU A 425 -1.18 20.92 19.69
CA LEU A 425 -1.45 20.11 20.86
C LEU A 425 -1.47 20.98 22.11
N HIS A 426 -2.65 21.11 22.69
CA HIS A 426 -2.88 21.82 23.95
C HIS A 426 -3.12 20.83 25.07
N ARG A 427 -2.50 21.05 26.23
CA ARG A 427 -2.72 20.24 27.44
C ARG A 427 -3.72 20.93 28.34
N GLU A 428 -4.79 20.24 28.69
CA GLU A 428 -5.90 20.69 29.56
C GLU A 428 -6.70 21.90 29.04
N ARG A 429 -6.04 22.96 28.57
CA ARG A 429 -6.65 24.21 28.12
C ARG A 429 -5.99 24.73 26.85
N TYR A 430 -6.78 25.39 26.02
CA TYR A 430 -6.28 26.08 24.83
C TYR A 430 -5.26 27.16 25.23
N ASN A 431 -4.10 27.16 24.59
CA ASN A 431 -3.07 28.18 24.78
C ASN A 431 -3.15 29.17 23.62
N ALA A 432 -3.63 30.38 23.90
CA ALA A 432 -3.75 31.45 22.92
C ALA A 432 -2.40 32.12 22.59
N ASN A 433 -1.37 31.97 23.43
CA ASN A 433 -0.05 32.54 23.17
C ASN A 433 0.73 31.61 22.21
N GLN A 434 0.64 31.88 20.91
CA GLN A 434 1.21 31.04 19.85
C GLN A 434 2.19 31.79 18.94
N ASP A 435 2.41 33.09 19.16
CA ASP A 435 3.12 33.98 18.23
C ASP A 435 4.51 33.45 17.86
N ASP A 436 5.29 32.98 18.85
CA ASP A 436 6.62 32.40 18.62
C ASP A 436 6.57 31.18 17.70
N ALA A 437 5.59 30.30 17.90
CA ALA A 437 5.43 29.09 17.09
C ALA A 437 4.96 29.43 15.67
N LEU A 438 4.09 30.43 15.52
CA LEU A 438 3.64 30.94 14.21
C LEU A 438 4.82 31.57 13.43
N HIS A 439 5.64 32.39 14.07
CA HIS A 439 6.84 32.96 13.46
C HIS A 439 7.91 31.90 13.15
N ALA A 440 8.07 30.89 14.01
CA ALA A 440 8.96 29.76 13.72
C ALA A 440 8.49 28.99 12.48
N TYR A 441 7.18 28.76 12.35
CA TYR A 441 6.61 28.11 11.18
C TYR A 441 6.77 28.93 9.91
N ASP A 442 6.58 30.25 10.00
CA ASP A 442 6.77 31.17 8.89
C ASP A 442 8.20 31.11 8.33
N ARG A 443 9.20 31.16 9.22
CA ARG A 443 10.61 30.98 8.85
C ARG A 443 10.88 29.61 8.21
N ALA A 444 10.32 28.54 8.78
CA ALA A 444 10.48 27.19 8.23
C ALA A 444 9.86 27.04 6.83
N MET A 445 8.71 27.67 6.61
CA MET A 445 8.03 27.69 5.31
C MET A 445 8.80 28.54 4.29
N ALA A 446 9.29 29.72 4.68
CA ALA A 446 10.14 30.55 3.83
C ALA A 446 11.41 29.80 3.38
N ALA A 447 12.03 29.03 4.27
CA ALA A 447 13.21 28.21 3.96
C ALA A 447 12.95 27.11 2.92
N THR A 448 11.70 26.70 2.69
CA THR A 448 11.36 25.76 1.60
C THR A 448 11.48 26.38 0.21
N GLY A 449 11.55 27.71 0.14
CA GLY A 449 11.58 28.48 -1.10
C GLY A 449 10.26 28.56 -1.86
N ILE A 450 9.16 28.03 -1.30
CA ILE A 450 7.83 28.01 -1.96
C ILE A 450 7.26 29.41 -2.23
N TYR A 451 7.74 30.41 -1.51
CA TYR A 451 7.36 31.81 -1.66
C TYR A 451 8.48 32.69 -2.22
N ASN A 452 9.62 32.11 -2.61
CA ASN A 452 10.74 32.86 -3.17
C ASN A 452 10.30 33.70 -4.37
N GLN A 453 10.92 34.87 -4.51
CA GLN A 453 10.65 35.84 -5.58
C GLN A 453 9.24 36.46 -5.55
N ARG A 454 8.53 36.34 -4.42
CA ARG A 454 7.27 37.06 -4.18
C ARG A 454 7.50 38.13 -3.13
N GLN A 455 7.23 39.37 -3.48
CA GLN A 455 7.15 40.50 -2.55
C GLN A 455 5.76 41.11 -2.66
N VAL A 456 5.26 41.62 -1.53
CA VAL A 456 3.95 42.27 -1.47
C VAL A 456 4.04 43.60 -0.75
N PRO A 457 3.17 44.57 -1.10
CA PRO A 457 3.12 45.84 -0.40
C PRO A 457 2.57 45.66 1.01
N VAL A 458 3.23 46.26 2.01
CA VAL A 458 2.81 46.23 3.40
C VAL A 458 1.50 47.01 3.56
N PRO A 459 0.43 46.40 4.11
CA PRO A 459 -0.85 47.08 4.33
C PRO A 459 -0.67 48.37 5.15
N GLY A 460 -1.13 49.51 4.62
CA GLY A 460 -1.08 50.80 5.30
C GLY A 460 0.25 51.56 5.21
N LYS A 461 1.26 51.02 4.52
CA LYS A 461 2.56 51.69 4.33
C LYS A 461 2.93 51.81 2.84
N PRO A 462 2.64 52.96 2.21
CA PRO A 462 2.97 53.18 0.80
C PRO A 462 4.48 53.05 0.56
N ASN A 463 4.88 52.30 -0.47
CA ASN A 463 6.27 52.04 -0.87
C ASN A 463 7.09 51.10 0.02
N GLU A 464 6.49 50.46 1.04
CA GLU A 464 7.14 49.40 1.81
C GLU A 464 6.72 48.03 1.25
N MET A 465 7.71 47.19 0.93
CA MET A 465 7.52 45.83 0.42
C MET A 465 8.05 44.86 1.47
N GLU A 466 7.29 43.80 1.76
CA GLU A 466 7.74 42.72 2.61
C GLU A 466 7.89 41.42 1.81
N ASP A 467 8.85 40.61 2.24
CA ASP A 467 9.05 39.28 1.68
C ASP A 467 7.85 38.40 2.01
N TYR A 468 7.32 37.72 1.00
CA TYR A 468 6.09 36.97 1.13
C TYR A 468 6.32 35.67 1.92
N GLY A 469 5.84 35.61 3.17
CA GLY A 469 5.88 34.43 4.04
C GLY A 469 4.57 33.63 4.06
N TRP A 470 4.55 32.55 4.84
CA TRP A 470 3.31 31.82 5.15
C TRP A 470 2.31 32.67 5.94
N LEU A 471 2.78 33.47 6.90
CA LEU A 471 1.95 34.39 7.69
C LEU A 471 1.22 35.37 6.77
N GLU A 472 1.97 36.05 5.91
CA GLU A 472 1.42 37.04 4.98
C GLU A 472 0.53 36.40 3.91
N HIS A 473 0.95 35.24 3.38
CA HIS A 473 0.11 34.46 2.46
C HIS A 473 -1.23 34.07 3.07
N THR A 474 -1.20 33.60 4.31
CA THR A 474 -2.39 33.13 5.03
C THR A 474 -3.27 34.32 5.39
N ALA A 475 -2.71 35.38 5.96
CA ALA A 475 -3.43 36.60 6.35
C ALA A 475 -4.22 37.19 5.17
N ARG A 476 -3.58 37.38 4.01
CA ARG A 476 -4.28 37.87 2.80
C ARG A 476 -5.39 36.93 2.32
N ARG A 477 -5.18 35.61 2.43
CA ARG A 477 -6.15 34.62 1.96
C ARG A 477 -7.38 34.55 2.87
N ILE A 478 -7.19 34.67 4.19
CA ILE A 478 -8.28 34.60 5.16
C ILE A 478 -8.97 35.95 5.40
N SER A 479 -8.29 37.08 5.12
CA SER A 479 -8.89 38.42 5.24
C SER A 479 -9.84 38.77 4.09
N GLN A 480 -9.80 38.00 3.00
CA GLN A 480 -10.65 38.18 1.85
C GLN A 480 -11.85 37.23 1.90
N THR A 481 -13.01 37.72 1.47
CA THR A 481 -14.20 36.89 1.36
C THR A 481 -14.02 35.89 0.21
N ALA A 482 -13.85 34.61 0.54
CA ALA A 482 -13.78 33.53 -0.43
C ALA A 482 -15.04 32.66 -0.37
N ARG A 483 -15.64 32.35 -1.53
CA ARG A 483 -16.77 31.42 -1.68
C ARG A 483 -18.02 31.78 -0.86
N ALA A 484 -18.32 33.07 -0.71
CA ALA A 484 -19.53 33.53 -0.01
C ALA A 484 -20.83 32.94 -0.59
N PHE A 485 -20.86 32.66 -1.90
CA PHE A 485 -21.99 31.99 -2.58
C PHE A 485 -22.36 30.62 -1.96
N LEU A 486 -21.46 29.97 -1.21
CA LEU A 486 -21.81 28.75 -0.47
C LEU A 486 -22.91 29.04 0.58
N ARG A 487 -23.00 30.26 1.11
CA ARG A 487 -24.12 30.70 1.97
C ARG A 487 -25.46 30.76 1.23
N GLU A 488 -25.46 30.84 -0.09
CA GLU A 488 -26.66 31.09 -0.90
C GLU A 488 -27.21 29.83 -1.58
N LEU A 489 -26.49 28.72 -1.50
CA LEU A 489 -26.86 27.45 -2.14
C LEU A 489 -28.18 26.84 -1.60
N ASN A 490 -28.79 27.43 -0.58
CA ASN A 490 -30.06 27.00 0.01
C ASN A 490 -31.25 27.95 -0.30
N THR A 491 -31.08 28.92 -1.21
CA THR A 491 -32.14 29.88 -1.54
C THR A 491 -33.24 29.27 -2.43
N PRO A 492 -34.54 29.56 -2.19
CA PRO A 492 -35.66 28.94 -2.91
C PRO A 492 -35.71 29.17 -4.42
N PHE A 493 -34.92 30.12 -4.94
CA PHE A 493 -34.98 30.58 -6.33
C PHE A 493 -34.10 29.77 -7.29
N SER A 494 -33.23 28.86 -6.82
CA SER A 494 -32.45 27.99 -7.71
C SER A 494 -33.11 26.62 -7.92
N ARG A 495 -33.17 26.18 -9.17
CA ARG A 495 -33.68 24.84 -9.56
C ARG A 495 -32.91 23.68 -8.92
N SER A 496 -31.73 23.92 -8.34
CA SER A 496 -30.96 22.94 -7.55
C SER A 496 -31.30 23.02 -6.06
N ARG A 497 -32.11 22.07 -5.57
CA ARG A 497 -32.50 21.95 -4.16
C ARG A 497 -31.46 21.16 -3.34
N ASN A 498 -30.18 21.52 -3.39
CA ASN A 498 -29.13 20.80 -2.66
C ASN A 498 -28.71 21.54 -1.38
N PHE A 499 -28.39 20.76 -0.34
CA PHE A 499 -28.16 21.23 1.00
C PHE A 499 -26.88 22.07 1.09
N CYS A 500 -26.97 23.29 1.62
CA CYS A 500 -25.82 24.01 2.15
C CYS A 500 -26.15 24.67 3.50
N PRO A 501 -25.36 24.47 4.55
CA PRO A 501 -25.73 24.81 5.93
C PRO A 501 -25.30 26.22 6.35
N PHE A 502 -24.60 26.96 5.49
CA PHE A 502 -24.12 28.30 5.85
C PHE A 502 -25.21 29.38 5.83
N CYS A 503 -26.50 28.99 5.78
CA CYS A 503 -27.64 29.89 5.88
C CYS A 503 -28.10 30.18 7.32
N VAL A 504 -27.42 29.65 8.34
CA VAL A 504 -27.67 30.10 9.72
C VAL A 504 -26.90 31.41 9.92
N PRO A 505 -27.56 32.53 10.24
CA PRO A 505 -26.86 33.78 10.51
C PRO A 505 -25.89 33.56 11.67
N TRP A 506 -24.61 33.80 11.42
CA TRP A 506 -23.65 34.06 12.47
C TRP A 506 -23.95 35.48 12.94
N GLY A 507 -24.51 35.59 14.15
CA GLY A 507 -24.90 36.86 14.76
C GLY A 507 -23.73 37.80 15.00
#